data_AF-A0A7S1LZY6-F1
#
_entry.id   AF-A0A7S1LZY6-F1
#
_cell.length_a   1.000
_cell.length_b   1.000
_cell.length_c   1.000
_cell.angle_alpha   90.00
_cell.angle_beta   90.00
_cell.angle_gamma   90.00
#
_symmetry.space_group_name_H-M   'P 1'
#
loop_
_entity.id
_entity.type
_entity.pdbx_description
1 polymer ?
#
loop_
_entity_poly.entity_id
_entity_poly.type
_entity_poly.pdbx_seq_one_letter_code
_entity_poly.pdbx_strand_id
1 'polypeptide(L)'
;CYGVLRFVMENGAQGCEVIISGKLRAQRAKVMKFKDGFLISTGEPKKHYINTAVRHVLMRQGVLGIKVNIMLGYDPEGKMGTSVVMPDKVVIKEPKEEA
;
A
#
# COMPACT_ATOMS: atom_id res chain seq x y z
N CYS A 1 10.73 -10.69 1.48
CA CYS A 1 9.85 -9.57 1.09
C CYS A 1 8.66 -10.02 0.26
N TYR A 2 8.87 -10.82 -0.79
CA TYR A 2 7.78 -11.33 -1.62
C TYR A 2 6.67 -12.06 -0.85
N GLY A 3 7.00 -12.80 0.21
CA GLY A 3 5.98 -13.42 1.07
C GLY A 3 5.04 -12.41 1.75
N VAL A 4 5.57 -11.27 2.24
CA VAL A 4 4.74 -10.22 2.85
C VAL A 4 3.92 -9.50 1.79
N LEU A 5 4.50 -9.23 0.62
CA LEU A 5 3.77 -8.65 -0.51
C LEU A 5 2.57 -9.53 -0.88
N ARG A 6 2.81 -10.83 -1.07
CA ARG A 6 1.79 -11.80 -1.43
C ARG A 6 0.71 -11.90 -0.35
N PHE A 7 1.10 -11.96 0.92
CA PHE A 7 0.16 -11.99 2.03
C PHE A 7 -0.76 -10.75 2.01
N VAL A 8 -0.21 -9.55 1.83
CA VAL A 8 -1.02 -8.32 1.80
C VAL A 8 -1.98 -8.31 0.59
N MET A 9 -1.52 -8.74 -0.58
CA MET A 9 -2.36 -8.85 -1.78
C MET A 9 -3.45 -9.93 -1.64
N GLU A 10 -3.14 -11.08 -1.03
CA GLU A 10 -4.12 -12.15 -0.76
C GLU A 10 -5.19 -11.73 0.25
N ASN A 11 -4.89 -10.80 1.16
CA ASN A 11 -5.86 -10.20 2.07
C ASN A 11 -6.73 -9.09 1.42
N GLY A 12 -6.64 -8.91 0.09
CA GLY A 12 -7.52 -8.01 -0.66
C GLY A 12 -7.08 -6.54 -0.68
N ALA A 13 -5.80 -6.25 -0.41
CA ALA A 13 -5.25 -4.92 -0.68
C ALA A 13 -5.20 -4.63 -2.19
N GLN A 14 -5.44 -3.38 -2.59
CA GLN A 14 -5.34 -2.98 -4.00
C GLN A 14 -3.89 -2.85 -4.48
N GLY A 15 -2.98 -2.60 -3.54
CA GLY A 15 -1.55 -2.57 -3.80
C GLY A 15 -0.73 -2.44 -2.54
N CYS A 16 0.55 -2.79 -2.65
CA CYS A 16 1.50 -2.80 -1.56
C CYS A 16 2.89 -2.38 -2.06
N GLU A 17 3.56 -1.54 -1.28
CA GLU A 17 4.96 -1.19 -1.47
C GLU A 17 5.74 -1.44 -0.18
N VAL A 18 6.78 -2.27 -0.27
CA VAL A 18 7.72 -2.55 0.82
C VAL A 18 9.09 -2.02 0.43
N ILE A 19 9.59 -1.06 1.20
CA ILE A 19 10.89 -0.43 1.02
C ILE A 19 11.77 -0.84 2.19
N ILE A 20 12.91 -1.46 1.88
CA ILE A 20 13.95 -1.77 2.86
C ILE A 20 15.16 -0.92 2.54
N SER A 21 15.63 -0.19 3.53
CA SER A 21 16.74 0.74 3.43
C SER A 21 17.80 0.45 4.50
N GLY A 22 19.06 0.59 4.14
CA GLY A 22 20.18 0.46 5.07
C GLY A 22 21.33 -0.36 4.52
N LYS A 23 22.24 -0.78 5.42
CA LYS A 23 23.40 -1.61 5.08
C LYS A 23 22.98 -3.07 4.94
N LEU A 24 22.70 -3.50 3.71
CA LEU A 24 22.18 -4.85 3.44
C LEU A 24 23.29 -5.92 3.43
N ARG A 25 24.18 -5.87 2.43
CA ARG A 25 25.28 -6.84 2.27
C ARG A 25 26.66 -6.18 2.25
N ALA A 26 26.73 -4.88 1.97
CA ALA A 26 27.96 -4.11 1.83
C ALA A 26 27.98 -2.91 2.80
N GLN A 27 29.14 -2.27 2.94
CA GLN A 27 29.32 -1.11 3.83
C GLN A 27 28.48 0.12 3.41
N ARG A 28 28.14 0.24 2.13
CA ARG A 28 27.26 1.30 1.62
C ARG A 28 25.80 0.93 1.78
N ALA A 29 24.99 1.92 2.19
CA ALA A 29 23.54 1.75 2.25
C ALA A 29 22.96 1.52 0.85
N LYS A 30 21.97 0.64 0.76
CA LYS A 30 21.17 0.38 -0.43
C LYS A 30 19.70 0.40 -0.06
N VAL A 31 18.86 0.72 -1.04
CA VAL A 31 17.40 0.69 -0.90
C VAL A 31 16.85 -0.33 -1.88
N MET A 32 16.11 -1.30 -1.37
CA MET A 32 15.35 -2.26 -2.17
C MET A 32 13.88 -1.89 -2.06
N LYS A 33 13.24 -1.65 -3.20
CA LYS A 33 11.81 -1.36 -3.29
C LYS A 33 11.12 -2.53 -3.95
N PHE A 34 10.12 -3.09 -3.28
CA PHE A 34 9.25 -4.13 -3.80
C PHE A 34 7.87 -3.52 -3.91
N LYS A 35 7.27 -3.54 -5.10
CA LYS A 35 5.94 -2.97 -5.35
C LYS A 35 5.10 -4.01 -6.07
N ASP A 36 3.83 -4.05 -5.75
CA ASP A 36 2.83 -4.86 -6.44
C ASP A 36 1.45 -4.20 -6.33
N GLY A 37 0.62 -4.39 -7.34
CA GLY A 37 -0.69 -3.73 -7.47
C GLY A 37 -0.62 -2.22 -7.75
N PHE A 38 -1.72 -1.53 -7.44
CA PHE A 38 -1.91 -0.11 -7.69
C PHE A 38 -1.62 0.72 -6.44
N LEU A 39 -0.89 1.83 -6.59
CA LEU A 39 -0.54 2.73 -5.48
C LEU A 39 -0.60 4.19 -5.91
N ILE A 40 -1.47 4.96 -5.27
CA ILE A 40 -1.56 6.42 -5.46
C ILE A 40 -0.38 7.10 -4.77
N SER A 41 0.20 8.14 -5.37
CA SER A 41 1.37 8.82 -4.78
C SER A 41 1.08 10.25 -4.31
N THR A 42 -0.01 10.84 -4.78
CA THR A 42 -0.32 12.28 -4.70
C THR A 42 -1.78 12.55 -4.36
N GLY A 43 -2.07 13.77 -3.91
CA GLY A 43 -3.43 14.25 -3.60
C GLY A 43 -3.94 13.86 -2.21
N GLU A 44 -5.16 14.31 -1.90
CA GLU A 44 -5.88 13.96 -0.67
C GLU A 44 -6.22 12.46 -0.56
N PRO A 45 -6.56 11.74 -1.66
CA PRO A 45 -6.83 10.31 -1.60
C PRO A 45 -5.68 9.51 -0.98
N LYS A 46 -4.43 9.97 -1.15
CA LYS A 46 -3.26 9.36 -0.51
C LYS A 46 -3.42 9.23 1.00
N LYS A 47 -3.94 10.24 1.68
CA LYS A 47 -4.04 10.25 3.16
C LYS A 47 -5.08 9.27 3.67
N HIS A 48 -6.14 9.05 2.90
CA HIS A 48 -7.23 8.16 3.28
C HIS A 48 -6.99 6.71 2.84
N TYR A 49 -6.51 6.52 1.61
CA TYR A 49 -6.34 5.19 1.02
C TYR A 49 -5.03 4.50 1.40
N ILE A 50 -3.98 5.24 1.77
CA ILE A 50 -2.66 4.65 2.01
C ILE A 50 -2.35 4.66 3.50
N ASN A 51 -2.18 3.48 4.04
CA ASN A 51 -1.61 3.31 5.37
C ASN A 51 -0.10 3.10 5.24
N THR A 52 0.67 3.99 5.87
CA THR A 52 2.14 3.93 5.89
C THR A 52 2.63 3.55 7.28
N ALA A 53 3.48 2.53 7.35
CA ALA A 53 4.19 2.15 8.57
C ALA A 53 5.70 2.19 8.34
N VAL A 54 6.43 2.81 9.28
CA VAL A 54 7.90 2.83 9.28
C VAL A 54 8.41 2.20 10.56
N ARG A 55 9.33 1.24 10.46
CA ARG A 55 9.96 0.57 11.59
C ARG A 55 11.45 0.41 11.36
N HIS A 56 12.18 0.36 12.46
CA HIS A 56 13.62 0.19 12.48
C HIS A 56 13.96 -1.15 13.11
N VAL A 57 14.91 -1.87 12.51
CA VAL A 57 15.39 -3.16 13.00
C VAL A 57 16.88 -3.05 13.26
N LEU A 58 17.30 -3.36 14.48
CA LEU A 58 18.70 -3.42 14.85
C LEU A 58 19.30 -4.76 14.38
N MET A 59 20.35 -4.68 13.56
CA MET A 59 21.18 -5.82 13.18
C MET A 59 22.61 -5.57 13.65
N ARG A 60 23.44 -6.63 13.67
CA ARG A 60 24.85 -6.51 14.08
C ARG A 60 25.65 -5.50 13.24
N GLN A 61 25.31 -5.33 11.96
CA GLN A 61 25.99 -4.38 11.06
C GLN A 61 25.45 -2.93 11.12
N GLY A 62 24.39 -2.69 11.90
CA GLY A 62 23.72 -1.40 12.01
C GLY A 62 22.19 -1.52 11.96
N VAL A 63 21.50 -0.41 11.73
CA VAL A 63 20.04 -0.36 11.69
C VAL A 63 19.52 -0.45 10.24
N LEU A 64 18.53 -1.32 10.01
CA LEU A 64 17.72 -1.33 8.79
C LEU A 64 16.42 -0.58 9.01
N GLY A 65 16.04 0.25 8.05
CA GLY A 65 14.74 0.91 7.99
C GLY A 65 13.80 0.15 7.06
N ILE A 66 12.64 -0.25 7.57
CA ILE A 66 11.56 -0.87 6.81
C ILE A 66 10.41 0.14 6.73
N LYS A 67 9.96 0.45 5.52
CA LYS A 67 8.77 1.25 5.25
C LYS A 67 7.81 0.41 4.43
N VAL A 68 6.57 0.29 4.89
CA VAL A 68 5.49 -0.41 4.20
C VAL A 68 4.37 0.58 3.92
N ASN A 69 3.92 0.62 2.67
CA ASN A 69 2.77 1.39 2.22
C ASN A 69 1.73 0.40 1.69
N ILE A 70 0.53 0.38 2.26
CA ILE A 70 -0.56 -0.49 1.83
C ILE A 70 -1.69 0.40 1.33
N MET A 71 -2.17 0.12 0.11
CA MET A 71 -3.35 0.76 -0.45
C MET A 71 -4.58 -0.07 -0.11
N LEU A 72 -5.45 0.51 0.70
CA LEU A 72 -6.71 -0.08 1.14
C LEU A 72 -7.73 -0.06 0.00
N GLY A 73 -8.64 -1.04 0.00
CA GLY A 73 -9.78 -1.04 -0.91
C GLY A 73 -10.81 0.02 -0.54
N TYR A 74 -11.72 0.29 -1.49
CA TYR A 74 -12.95 1.01 -1.19
C TYR A 74 -13.97 0.04 -0.58
N ASP A 75 -14.45 0.36 0.62
CA ASP A 75 -15.45 -0.41 1.34
C ASP A 75 -16.51 0.55 1.90
N PRO A 76 -17.78 0.48 1.44
CA PRO A 76 -18.84 1.35 1.92
C PRO A 76 -19.16 1.17 3.41
N GLU A 77 -18.86 0.00 4.00
CA GLU A 77 -19.03 -0.21 5.45
C GLU A 77 -17.85 0.31 6.29
N GLY A 78 -16.70 0.61 5.66
CA GLY A 78 -15.53 1.18 6.32
C GLY A 78 -14.84 0.25 7.34
N LYS A 79 -15.09 -1.06 7.31
CA LYS A 79 -14.49 -2.02 8.25
C LYS A 79 -13.06 -2.38 7.85
N MET A 80 -12.84 -2.63 6.56
CA MET A 80 -11.54 -3.06 6.02
C MET A 80 -10.92 -2.06 5.05
N GLY A 81 -11.65 -1.00 4.69
CA GLY A 81 -11.26 -0.06 3.65
C GLY A 81 -11.73 1.36 3.93
N THR A 82 -11.49 2.23 2.95
CA THR A 82 -11.90 3.62 3.04
C THR A 82 -13.36 3.76 2.58
N SER A 83 -14.18 4.48 3.35
CA SER A 83 -15.57 4.80 3.01
C SER A 83 -15.71 5.92 1.98
N VAL A 84 -14.66 6.71 1.78
CA VAL A 84 -14.59 7.77 0.78
C VAL A 84 -14.27 7.15 -0.57
N VAL A 85 -15.07 7.45 -1.59
CA VAL A 85 -14.82 7.03 -2.98
C VAL A 85 -13.68 7.86 -3.57
N MET A 86 -12.87 7.27 -4.44
CA MET A 86 -11.90 8.04 -5.23
C MET A 86 -12.62 9.11 -6.06
N PRO A 87 -12.10 10.35 -6.11
CA PRO A 87 -12.76 11.46 -6.79
C PRO A 87 -12.94 11.23 -8.30
N ASP A 88 -12.08 10.39 -8.87
CA ASP A 88 -12.00 10.01 -10.27
C ASP A 88 -12.86 8.76 -10.61
N LYS A 89 -13.45 8.09 -9.61
CA LYS A 89 -14.29 6.91 -9.82
C LYS A 89 -15.77 7.30 -9.93
N VAL A 90 -16.25 7.47 -11.17
CA VAL A 90 -17.66 7.70 -11.48
C VAL A 90 -18.38 6.38 -11.71
N VAL A 91 -19.46 6.13 -10.97
CA VAL A 91 -20.33 4.95 -11.16
C VAL A 91 -21.51 5.34 -12.06
N ILE A 92 -21.48 4.89 -13.31
CA ILE A 92 -22.60 5.05 -14.25
C ILE A 92 -23.59 3.93 -13.96
N LYS A 93 -24.82 4.29 -13.57
CA LYS A 93 -25.89 3.32 -13.34
C LYS A 93 -26.54 2.97 -14.68
N GLU A 94 -26.83 1.69 -14.88
CA GLU A 94 -27.58 1.24 -16.04
C GLU A 94 -29.00 1.84 -16.00
N PRO A 95 -29.55 2.22 -17.17
CA PRO A 95 -30.92 2.71 -17.24
C PRO A 95 -31.88 1.61 -16.76
N LYS A 96 -32.92 2.00 -16.02
CA LYS A 96 -34.00 1.06 -15.66
C LYS A 96 -34.72 0.66 -16.95
N GLU A 97 -35.01 -0.64 -17.12
CA GLU A 97 -35.94 -1.10 -18.16
C GLU A 97 -37.30 -0.42 -17.95
N GLU A 98 -37.73 0.32 -18.96
CA GLU A 98 -39.08 0.87 -19.02
C GLU A 98 -40.07 -0.29 -19.20
N ALA A 99 -41.07 -0.35 -18.32
CA ALA A 99 -42.15 -1.33 -18.34
C ALA A 99 -43.21 -0.98 -19.38
#